data_AF-A0ABD1W503-F1
#
_entry.id   AF-A0ABD1W503-F1
#
_cell.length_a   1.000
_cell.length_b   1.000
_cell.length_c   1.000
_cell.angle_alpha   90.00
_cell.angle_beta   90.00
_cell.angle_gamma   90.00
#
_symmetry.space_group_name_H-M   'P 1'
#
loop_
_entity.id
_entity.type
_entity.pdbx_description
1 polymer ?
#
loop_
_entity_poly.entity_id
_entity_poly.type
_entity_poly.pdbx_seq_one_letter_code
_entity_poly.pdbx_strand_id
1 'polypeptide(L)'
;MSFAASLLSTPFKPLRPRIRASDSDVPDSLSPDWLESRRKRPSGPRLSFSAEEAVRYQLDALMFNDQPRPDYGIEVMYRFAGFDPFERSTYFGPFFDLGQFERFRRIFHHSSYRVLLGHRERKILSSLLVKENSYKQRVWIRGARPEEEETFQFTMVQRVGGSWDGYWLTESLLHDGDSFSGGVAY
;
A
#
# COMPACT_ATOMS: atom_id res chain seq x y z
N MET A 1 8.43 -76.06 3.15
CA MET A 1 9.01 -76.49 4.45
C MET A 1 10.47 -76.04 4.46
N SER A 2 10.83 -75.08 5.34
CA SER A 2 12.15 -74.84 5.98
C SER A 2 13.47 -74.89 5.19
N PHE A 3 14.55 -74.18 5.49
CA PHE A 3 14.97 -73.20 6.50
C PHE A 3 16.15 -72.45 5.86
N ALA A 4 16.33 -71.16 6.11
CA ALA A 4 17.64 -70.53 6.01
C ALA A 4 17.79 -69.51 7.14
N ALA A 5 18.73 -69.76 8.02
CA ALA A 5 19.16 -68.87 9.09
C ALA A 5 20.34 -68.03 8.60
N SER A 6 20.42 -66.76 9.00
CA SER A 6 21.57 -66.25 9.78
C SER A 6 21.57 -64.74 10.03
N LEU A 7 21.92 -64.41 11.28
CA LEU A 7 22.76 -63.30 11.76
C LEU A 7 22.19 -61.87 11.87
N LEU A 8 21.80 -61.56 13.12
CA LEU A 8 22.32 -60.49 13.98
C LEU A 8 22.78 -59.17 13.31
N SER A 9 22.03 -58.09 13.55
CA SER A 9 22.58 -56.88 14.18
C SER A 9 21.46 -55.97 14.71
N THR A 10 21.75 -55.30 15.82
CA THR A 10 20.88 -54.57 16.75
C THR A 10 20.44 -53.17 16.29
N PRO A 11 19.46 -52.53 16.95
CA PRO A 11 18.62 -51.50 16.34
C PRO A 11 19.22 -50.09 16.43
N PHE A 12 19.21 -49.36 15.30
CA PHE A 12 19.39 -47.91 15.29
C PHE A 12 18.08 -47.21 15.72
N LYS A 13 18.07 -46.65 16.93
CA LYS A 13 17.05 -45.70 17.38
C LYS A 13 17.50 -44.28 16.97
N PRO A 14 16.72 -43.51 16.20
CA PRO A 14 17.00 -42.09 16.04
C PRO A 14 16.63 -41.35 17.33
N LEU A 15 17.62 -40.69 17.93
CA LEU A 15 17.47 -39.73 19.01
C LEU A 15 16.58 -38.57 18.53
N ARG A 16 15.37 -38.45 19.08
CA ARG A 16 14.56 -37.23 18.96
C ARG A 16 15.13 -36.20 19.95
N PRO A 17 15.59 -35.02 19.53
CA PRO A 17 15.83 -33.94 20.47
C PRO A 17 14.47 -33.48 21.01
N ARG A 18 14.20 -33.82 22.27
CA ARG A 18 13.14 -33.20 23.06
C ARG A 18 13.52 -31.74 23.23
N ILE A 19 12.92 -30.85 22.43
CA ILE A 19 12.94 -29.42 22.71
C ILE A 19 12.00 -29.22 23.91
N ARG A 20 12.61 -29.12 25.09
CA ARG A 20 11.96 -28.68 26.31
C ARG A 20 11.83 -27.16 26.18
N ALA A 21 10.62 -26.65 26.02
CA ALA A 21 10.35 -25.22 26.15
C ALA A 21 10.55 -24.86 27.63
N SER A 22 11.76 -24.44 27.98
CA SER A 22 12.01 -23.70 29.22
C SER A 22 11.68 -22.25 28.96
N ASP A 23 10.79 -21.76 29.80
CA ASP A 23 10.44 -20.37 30.04
C ASP A 23 11.73 -19.58 30.35
N SER A 24 12.22 -18.85 29.36
CA SER A 24 13.35 -17.93 29.53
C SER A 24 13.21 -16.79 28.53
N ASP A 25 12.87 -15.64 29.09
CA ASP A 25 13.20 -14.30 28.63
C ASP A 25 12.60 -13.89 27.29
N VAL A 26 11.43 -13.25 27.38
CA VAL A 26 10.99 -12.27 26.37
C VAL A 26 12.14 -11.27 26.22
N PRO A 27 12.82 -11.17 25.05
CA PRO A 27 13.93 -10.25 24.89
C PRO A 27 13.40 -8.82 25.01
N ASP A 28 13.77 -8.15 26.09
CA ASP A 28 13.41 -6.76 26.39
C ASP A 28 14.26 -5.79 25.55
N SER A 29 14.31 -6.04 24.24
CA SER A 29 15.07 -5.25 23.29
C SER A 29 14.28 -5.10 21.99
N LEU A 30 13.30 -4.21 22.00
CA LEU A 30 13.03 -3.45 20.79
C LEU A 30 14.30 -2.65 20.48
N SER A 31 15.19 -3.23 19.68
CA SER A 31 16.43 -2.58 19.26
C SER A 31 16.11 -1.15 18.76
N PRO A 32 16.88 -0.13 19.14
CA PRO A 32 16.73 1.22 18.60
C PRO A 32 16.66 1.22 17.06
N ASP A 33 17.41 0.30 16.43
CA ASP A 33 17.41 0.09 14.98
C ASP A 33 16.06 -0.40 14.44
N TRP A 34 15.29 -1.15 15.22
CA TRP A 34 13.93 -1.58 14.85
C TRP A 34 12.97 -0.39 14.86
N LEU A 35 13.06 0.48 15.85
CA LEU A 35 12.25 1.69 15.95
C LEU A 35 12.63 2.69 14.85
N GLU A 36 13.92 2.85 14.56
CA GLU A 36 14.41 3.66 13.44
C GLU A 36 14.01 3.09 12.08
N SER A 37 14.06 1.78 11.90
CA SER A 37 13.59 1.12 10.68
C SER A 37 12.09 1.33 10.45
N ARG A 38 11.31 1.41 11.53
CA ARG A 38 9.87 1.72 11.47
C ARG A 38 9.62 3.22 11.24
N ARG A 39 10.48 4.11 11.75
CA ARG A 39 10.49 5.54 11.41
C ARG A 39 10.83 5.79 9.93
N LYS A 40 11.67 4.93 9.34
CA LYS A 40 12.00 4.96 7.90
C LYS A 40 10.86 4.47 7.02
N ARG A 41 9.89 3.70 7.51
CA ARG A 41 8.78 3.23 6.67
C ARG A 41 7.76 4.37 6.47
N PRO A 42 7.26 4.60 5.25
CA PRO A 42 6.24 5.62 5.02
C PRO A 42 5.01 5.31 5.86
N SER A 43 4.33 6.29 6.45
CA SER A 43 3.10 5.96 7.16
C SER A 43 2.07 5.38 6.20
N GLY A 44 1.49 4.23 6.56
CA GLY A 44 0.46 3.57 5.75
C GLY A 44 -0.94 3.70 6.36
N PRO A 45 -1.89 2.92 5.82
CA PRO A 45 -3.24 2.80 6.36
C PRO A 45 -3.26 2.46 7.85
N ARG A 46 -4.26 2.95 8.57
CA ARG A 46 -4.48 2.68 10.00
C ARG A 46 -5.93 2.30 10.23
N LEU A 47 -6.16 1.33 11.11
CA LEU A 47 -7.51 0.91 11.53
C LEU A 47 -8.36 2.05 12.10
N SER A 48 -7.73 3.04 12.72
CA SER A 48 -8.41 4.18 13.30
C SER A 48 -8.84 5.24 12.29
N PHE A 49 -8.41 5.14 11.02
CA PHE A 49 -8.77 6.14 10.01
C PHE A 49 -10.18 5.90 9.50
N SER A 50 -10.95 6.99 9.43
CA SER A 50 -12.08 7.08 8.53
C SER A 50 -11.61 7.17 7.07
N ALA A 51 -12.52 6.93 6.12
CA ALA A 51 -12.22 7.06 4.69
C ALA A 51 -11.72 8.48 4.33
N GLU A 52 -12.36 9.52 4.91
CA GLU A 52 -11.98 10.92 4.69
C GLU A 52 -10.59 11.23 5.27
N GLU A 53 -10.28 10.75 6.48
CA GLU A 53 -8.95 10.92 7.06
C GLU A 53 -7.87 10.21 6.26
N ALA A 54 -8.16 9.04 5.71
CA ALA A 54 -7.25 8.31 4.84
C ALA A 54 -6.94 9.09 3.55
N VAL A 55 -7.93 9.75 2.93
CA VAL A 55 -7.71 10.62 1.76
C VAL A 55 -6.93 11.87 2.17
N ARG A 56 -7.31 12.52 3.27
CA ARG A 56 -6.61 13.71 3.79
C ARG A 56 -5.13 13.41 4.05
N TYR A 57 -4.83 12.26 4.67
CA TYR A 57 -3.47 11.84 4.98
C TYR A 57 -2.62 11.65 3.71
N GLN A 58 -3.19 11.00 2.70
CA GLN A 58 -2.57 10.82 1.40
C GLN A 58 -2.28 12.16 0.71
N LEU A 59 -3.24 13.09 0.73
CA LEU A 59 -3.06 14.42 0.16
C LEU A 59 -2.01 15.24 0.93
N ASP A 60 -1.97 15.17 2.26
CA ASP A 60 -0.93 15.80 3.07
C ASP A 60 0.46 15.27 2.70
N ALA A 61 0.59 13.96 2.49
CA ALA A 61 1.85 13.35 2.08
C ALA A 61 2.29 13.82 0.68
N LEU A 62 1.35 13.96 -0.27
CA LEU A 62 1.64 14.46 -1.61
C LEU A 62 1.97 15.97 -1.63
N MET A 63 1.37 16.77 -0.76
CA MET A 63 1.70 18.18 -0.56
C MET A 63 3.17 18.35 -0.13
N PHE A 64 3.69 17.44 0.68
CA PHE A 64 5.09 17.41 1.12
C PHE A 64 5.86 16.22 0.52
N ASN A 65 5.66 15.96 -0.78
CA ASN A 65 6.09 14.73 -1.43
C ASN A 65 7.54 14.32 -1.15
N ASP A 66 8.48 15.28 -1.08
CA ASP A 66 9.91 14.99 -0.96
C ASP A 66 10.44 15.09 0.49
N GLN A 67 9.55 15.09 1.49
CA GLN A 67 9.92 15.10 2.91
C GLN A 67 9.38 13.86 3.62
N PRO A 68 10.22 13.13 4.39
CA PRO A 68 11.63 13.41 4.73
C PRO A 68 12.64 12.97 3.67
N ARG A 69 12.20 12.35 2.56
CA ARG A 69 13.05 11.90 1.45
C ARG A 69 12.30 12.05 0.13
N PRO A 70 13.00 12.02 -1.02
CA PRO A 70 12.36 12.11 -2.33
C PRO A 70 11.23 11.08 -2.50
N ASP A 71 10.11 11.51 -3.07
CA ASP A 71 8.95 10.66 -3.40
C ASP A 71 8.25 9.99 -2.21
N TYR A 72 8.49 10.45 -0.99
CA TYR A 72 7.80 9.97 0.21
C TYR A 72 6.28 10.02 0.08
N GLY A 73 5.71 11.07 -0.51
CA GLY A 73 4.28 11.18 -0.77
C GLY A 73 3.76 10.05 -1.65
N ILE A 74 4.47 9.74 -2.73
CA ILE A 74 4.16 8.62 -3.63
C ILE A 74 4.31 7.27 -2.91
N GLU A 75 5.32 7.10 -2.06
CA GLU A 75 5.44 5.88 -1.24
C GLU A 75 4.23 5.71 -0.32
N VAL A 76 3.73 6.79 0.30
CA VAL A 76 2.49 6.76 1.09
C VAL A 76 1.33 6.31 0.21
N MET A 77 1.13 6.92 -0.96
CA MET A 77 0.09 6.51 -1.90
C MET A 77 0.17 5.01 -2.24
N TYR A 78 1.37 4.51 -2.52
CA TYR A 78 1.59 3.11 -2.83
C TYR A 78 1.24 2.18 -1.67
N ARG A 79 1.50 2.59 -0.42
CA ARG A 79 1.10 1.82 0.78
C ARG A 79 -0.41 1.82 1.04
N PHE A 80 -1.12 2.84 0.58
CA PHE A 80 -2.57 2.91 0.62
C PHE A 80 -3.22 2.18 -0.54
N ALA A 81 -2.48 1.88 -1.61
CA ALA A 81 -3.03 1.27 -2.80
C ALA A 81 -3.56 -0.14 -2.51
N GLY A 82 -4.85 -0.32 -2.73
CA GLY A 82 -5.56 -1.56 -2.45
C GLY A 82 -5.52 -2.56 -3.58
N PHE A 83 -4.55 -2.53 -4.50
CA PHE A 83 -4.43 -3.50 -5.59
C PHE A 83 -3.52 -4.68 -5.21
N ASP A 84 -3.65 -5.79 -5.94
CA ASP A 84 -2.71 -6.91 -5.84
C ASP A 84 -1.44 -6.59 -6.68
N PRO A 85 -0.23 -6.55 -6.09
CA PRO A 85 1.00 -6.28 -6.82
C PRO A 85 1.34 -7.30 -7.92
N PHE A 86 0.74 -8.49 -7.90
CA PHE A 86 0.96 -9.52 -8.91
C PHE A 86 -0.04 -9.45 -10.07
N GLU A 87 -1.02 -8.54 -10.00
CA GLU A 87 -2.06 -8.36 -11.02
C GLU A 87 -2.01 -6.96 -11.64
N ARG A 88 -2.60 -6.83 -12.83
CA ARG A 88 -2.78 -5.51 -13.47
C ARG A 88 -3.92 -4.78 -12.79
N SER A 89 -3.70 -3.51 -12.49
CA SER A 89 -4.64 -2.67 -11.73
C SER A 89 -5.19 -1.52 -12.58
N THR A 90 -6.45 -1.17 -12.35
CA THR A 90 -7.15 0.01 -12.88
C THR A 90 -7.04 1.23 -11.97
N TYR A 91 -6.07 1.24 -11.04
CA TYR A 91 -5.92 2.30 -10.04
C TYR A 91 -5.92 3.71 -10.64
N PHE A 92 -5.29 3.91 -11.80
CA PHE A 92 -5.24 5.19 -12.52
C PHE A 92 -6.17 5.24 -13.75
N GLY A 93 -7.16 4.34 -13.82
CA GLY A 93 -8.10 4.19 -14.92
C GLY A 93 -7.80 2.97 -15.79
N PRO A 94 -6.91 3.05 -16.80
CA PRO A 94 -6.49 1.90 -17.60
C PRO A 94 -5.76 0.83 -16.77
N PHE A 95 -5.64 -0.37 -17.35
CA PHE A 95 -4.87 -1.46 -16.74
C PHE A 95 -3.36 -1.20 -16.82
N PHE A 96 -2.72 -0.99 -15.67
CA PHE A 96 -1.28 -0.86 -15.54
C PHE A 96 -0.69 -2.01 -14.72
N ASP A 97 0.55 -2.38 -15.04
CA ASP A 97 1.38 -3.15 -14.11
C ASP A 97 1.92 -2.17 -13.07
N LEU A 98 1.35 -2.20 -11.87
CA LEU A 98 1.68 -1.30 -10.77
C LEU A 98 2.39 -2.04 -9.63
N GLY A 99 2.68 -3.32 -9.78
CA GLY A 99 3.34 -4.13 -8.75
C GLY A 99 4.72 -3.60 -8.37
N GLN A 100 5.41 -3.01 -9.33
CA GLN A 100 6.71 -2.35 -9.11
C GLN A 100 6.51 -0.88 -8.74
N PHE A 101 7.12 -0.47 -7.62
CA PHE A 101 7.03 0.90 -7.13
C PHE A 101 7.47 1.93 -8.19
N GLU A 102 8.50 1.63 -8.97
CA GLU A 102 9.00 2.53 -10.03
C GLU A 102 7.96 2.80 -11.11
N ARG A 103 7.12 1.80 -11.46
CA ARG A 103 6.03 1.98 -12.44
C ARG A 103 4.93 2.87 -11.88
N PHE A 104 4.54 2.64 -10.63
CA PHE A 104 3.58 3.47 -9.91
C PHE A 104 4.07 4.92 -9.77
N ARG A 105 5.33 5.10 -9.35
CA ARG A 105 6.00 6.40 -9.24
C ARG A 105 6.07 7.14 -10.57
N ARG A 106 6.37 6.45 -11.67
CA ARG A 106 6.48 7.06 -13.00
C ARG A 106 5.20 7.76 -13.41
N ILE A 107 4.03 7.21 -13.07
CA ILE A 107 2.74 7.81 -13.38
C ILE A 107 2.65 9.20 -12.73
N PHE A 108 2.92 9.31 -11.44
CA PHE A 108 2.90 10.61 -10.76
C PHE A 108 3.82 11.67 -11.38
N HIS A 109 4.99 11.30 -11.92
CA HIS A 109 5.93 12.27 -12.48
C HIS A 109 5.63 12.69 -13.93
N HIS A 110 4.99 11.82 -14.73
CA HIS A 110 4.90 11.98 -16.19
C HIS A 110 3.48 12.07 -16.74
N SER A 111 2.47 12.24 -15.90
CA SER A 111 1.06 12.31 -16.31
C SER A 111 0.34 13.53 -15.71
N SER A 112 -0.97 13.64 -15.96
CA SER A 112 -1.87 14.59 -15.31
C SER A 112 -1.78 14.57 -13.78
N TYR A 113 -1.32 13.45 -13.18
CA TYR A 113 -1.18 13.29 -11.74
C TYR A 113 0.00 14.07 -11.13
N ARG A 114 0.88 14.68 -11.94
CA ARG A 114 2.00 15.49 -11.43
C ARG A 114 1.52 16.69 -10.60
N VAL A 115 0.35 17.22 -10.92
CA VAL A 115 -0.29 18.34 -10.21
C VAL A 115 -0.45 18.06 -8.71
N LEU A 116 -0.56 16.78 -8.33
CA LEU A 116 -0.65 16.37 -6.93
C LEU A 116 0.66 16.55 -6.15
N LEU A 117 1.81 16.49 -6.82
CA LEU A 117 3.12 16.54 -6.17
C LEU A 117 3.47 17.98 -5.78
N GLY A 118 3.64 18.24 -4.48
CA GLY A 118 3.97 19.57 -4.00
C GLY A 118 2.85 20.59 -4.23
N HIS A 119 1.59 20.14 -4.31
CA HIS A 119 0.45 21.02 -4.49
C HIS A 119 0.35 22.05 -3.36
N ARG A 120 -0.12 23.25 -3.68
CA ARG A 120 -0.18 24.38 -2.75
C ARG A 120 -1.52 24.46 -2.01
N GLU A 121 -2.58 24.03 -2.69
CA GLU A 121 -3.93 24.13 -2.17
C GLU A 121 -4.75 22.93 -2.64
N ARG A 122 -5.72 22.53 -1.83
CA ARG A 122 -6.71 21.52 -2.15
C ARG A 122 -8.08 21.92 -1.63
N LYS A 123 -9.13 21.59 -2.37
CA LYS A 123 -10.53 21.81 -1.98
C LYS A 123 -11.32 20.55 -2.21
N ILE A 124 -12.02 20.09 -1.17
CA ILE A 124 -12.96 18.98 -1.30
C ILE A 124 -14.18 19.51 -2.03
N LEU A 125 -14.45 18.97 -3.22
CA LEU A 125 -15.61 19.34 -4.02
C LEU A 125 -16.84 18.54 -3.62
N SER A 126 -16.66 17.24 -3.37
CA SER A 126 -17.75 16.36 -2.92
C SER A 126 -17.21 15.15 -2.19
N SER A 127 -18.04 14.60 -1.30
CA SER A 127 -17.78 13.37 -0.53
C SER A 127 -19.04 12.51 -0.57
N LEU A 128 -18.91 11.22 -0.88
CA LEU A 128 -20.03 10.31 -1.07
C LEU A 128 -19.71 8.93 -0.52
N LEU A 129 -20.49 8.48 0.47
CA LEU A 129 -20.48 7.08 0.90
C LEU A 129 -21.40 6.29 -0.05
N VAL A 130 -20.80 5.54 -0.98
CA VAL A 130 -21.53 4.82 -2.04
C VAL A 130 -22.19 3.56 -1.48
N LYS A 131 -21.48 2.86 -0.60
CA LYS A 131 -21.91 1.67 0.14
C LYS A 131 -21.22 1.69 1.51
N GLU A 132 -21.61 0.80 2.43
CA GLU A 132 -21.02 0.71 3.78
C GLU A 132 -19.48 0.69 3.74
N ASN A 133 -18.89 -0.06 2.81
CA ASN A 133 -17.44 -0.24 2.69
C ASN A 133 -16.84 0.49 1.48
N SER A 134 -17.53 1.48 0.89
CA SER A 134 -17.05 2.19 -0.30
C SER A 134 -17.36 3.68 -0.22
N TYR A 135 -16.31 4.48 -0.37
CA TYR A 135 -16.35 5.93 -0.23
C TYR A 135 -15.67 6.59 -1.43
N LYS A 136 -16.27 7.66 -1.93
CA LYS A 136 -15.70 8.47 -3.02
C LYS A 136 -15.55 9.91 -2.57
N GLN A 137 -14.44 10.53 -2.94
CA GLN A 137 -14.19 11.94 -2.68
C GLN A 137 -13.58 12.60 -3.90
N ARG A 138 -14.20 13.69 -4.35
CA ARG A 138 -13.66 14.54 -5.42
C ARG A 138 -12.93 15.72 -4.80
N VAL A 139 -11.72 15.96 -5.27
CA VAL A 139 -10.83 16.97 -4.74
C VAL A 139 -10.27 17.76 -5.91
N TRP A 140 -10.44 19.07 -5.84
CA TRP A 140 -9.74 20.01 -6.69
C TRP A 140 -8.38 20.32 -6.08
N ILE A 141 -7.35 20.35 -6.91
CA ILE A 141 -5.95 20.51 -6.52
C ILE A 141 -5.33 21.64 -7.33
N ARG A 142 -4.61 22.51 -6.63
CA ARG A 142 -3.74 23.51 -7.25
C ARG A 142 -2.28 23.12 -7.08
N GLY A 143 -1.63 22.83 -8.19
CA GLY A 143 -0.25 22.38 -8.27
C GLY A 143 0.78 23.42 -7.85
N ALA A 144 2.05 23.02 -7.98
CA ALA A 144 3.17 23.88 -7.62
C ALA A 144 3.42 24.98 -8.66
N ARG A 145 3.04 24.77 -9.92
CA ARG A 145 3.22 25.75 -11.00
C ARG A 145 2.02 26.71 -11.10
N PRO A 146 2.21 27.94 -11.62
CA PRO A 146 1.10 28.81 -11.96
C PRO A 146 0.14 28.11 -12.93
N GLU A 147 -1.18 28.29 -12.75
CA GLU A 147 -2.25 27.76 -13.61
C GLU A 147 -2.36 26.23 -13.70
N GLU A 148 -1.57 25.50 -12.93
CA GLU A 148 -1.67 24.04 -12.83
C GLU A 148 -2.77 23.67 -11.84
N GLU A 149 -3.97 23.38 -12.34
CA GLU A 149 -5.14 23.06 -11.52
C GLU A 149 -5.87 21.85 -12.12
N GLU A 150 -6.15 20.85 -11.30
CA GLU A 150 -6.81 19.61 -11.75
C GLU A 150 -7.76 19.07 -10.69
N THR A 151 -8.73 18.25 -11.13
CA THR A 151 -9.68 17.58 -10.24
C THR A 151 -9.46 16.08 -10.27
N PHE A 152 -9.41 15.47 -9.09
CA PHE A 152 -9.22 14.03 -8.92
C PHE A 152 -10.36 13.44 -8.10
N GLN A 153 -10.72 12.19 -8.41
CA GLN A 153 -11.63 11.38 -7.64
C GLN A 153 -10.87 10.24 -6.97
N PHE A 154 -10.88 10.22 -5.65
CA PHE A 154 -10.47 9.09 -4.84
C PHE A 154 -11.65 8.13 -4.71
N THR A 155 -11.43 6.85 -4.98
CA THR A 155 -12.32 5.76 -4.57
C THR A 155 -11.61 4.96 -3.50
N MET A 156 -12.18 4.96 -2.31
CA MET A 156 -11.70 4.25 -1.13
C MET A 156 -12.60 3.04 -0.86
N VAL A 157 -11.99 1.92 -0.48
CA VAL A 157 -12.69 0.70 -0.08
C VAL A 157 -12.20 0.25 1.28
N GLN A 158 -13.13 -0.06 2.17
CA GLN A 158 -12.82 -0.73 3.43
C GLN A 158 -12.69 -2.22 3.18
N ARG A 159 -11.52 -2.78 3.48
CA ARG A 159 -11.29 -4.21 3.31
C ARG A 159 -12.06 -5.01 4.36
N VAL A 160 -12.61 -6.14 3.93
CA VAL A 160 -13.34 -7.09 4.78
C VAL A 160 -12.60 -8.43 4.75
N GLY A 161 -12.19 -8.90 5.92
CA GLY A 161 -11.43 -10.14 6.10
C GLY A 161 -9.93 -10.03 5.77
N GLY A 162 -9.19 -11.05 6.22
CA GLY A 162 -7.73 -11.10 6.05
C GLY A 162 -6.97 -10.17 6.99
N SER A 163 -5.69 -9.93 6.68
CA SER A 163 -4.79 -9.11 7.50
C SER A 163 -5.06 -7.60 7.42
N TRP A 164 -5.85 -7.16 6.45
CA TRP A 164 -6.24 -5.78 6.22
C TRP A 164 -7.70 -5.49 6.57
N ASP A 165 -8.36 -6.39 7.30
CA ASP A 165 -9.75 -6.22 7.71
C ASP A 165 -9.97 -4.88 8.46
N GLY A 166 -10.99 -4.13 8.05
CA GLY A 166 -11.34 -2.82 8.61
C GLY A 166 -10.49 -1.64 8.12
N TYR A 167 -9.42 -1.85 7.34
CA TYR A 167 -8.60 -0.75 6.83
C TYR A 167 -9.21 -0.13 5.56
N TRP A 168 -9.17 1.19 5.47
CA TRP A 168 -9.48 1.93 4.25
C TRP A 168 -8.26 1.99 3.32
N LEU A 169 -8.42 1.44 2.12
CA LEU A 169 -7.42 1.45 1.05
C LEU A 169 -7.95 2.21 -0.16
N THR A 170 -7.05 2.76 -0.96
CA THR A 170 -7.40 3.44 -2.20
C THR A 170 -7.54 2.39 -3.30
N GLU A 171 -8.76 2.23 -3.82
CA GLU A 171 -9.05 1.36 -4.96
C GLU A 171 -8.64 2.06 -6.27
N SER A 172 -8.97 3.33 -6.42
CA SER A 172 -8.57 4.13 -7.57
C SER A 172 -8.39 5.61 -7.22
N LEU A 173 -7.49 6.25 -7.98
CA LEU A 173 -7.29 7.68 -8.03
C LEU A 173 -7.42 8.07 -9.50
N LEU A 174 -8.53 8.71 -9.87
CA LEU A 174 -8.85 9.03 -11.25
C LEU A 174 -8.83 10.53 -11.49
N HIS A 175 -8.29 10.94 -12.62
CA HIS A 175 -8.38 12.32 -13.09
C HIS A 175 -9.75 12.57 -13.73
N ASP A 176 -10.46 13.62 -13.30
CA ASP A 176 -11.85 13.88 -13.70
C ASP A 176 -11.97 14.32 -15.17
N GLY A 177 -10.91 14.91 -15.73
CA GLY A 177 -10.81 15.24 -17.15
C GLY A 177 -10.47 14.06 -18.06
N ASP A 178 -9.99 12.94 -17.51
CA ASP A 178 -9.62 11.76 -18.28
C ASP A 178 -10.79 10.77 -18.39
N SER A 179 -11.70 11.05 -19.32
CA SER A 179 -12.25 9.96 -20.12
C SER A 179 -11.12 9.46 -21.03
N PHE A 180 -10.20 8.63 -20.50
CA PHE A 180 -8.99 8.11 -21.17
C PHE A 180 -9.28 7.70 -22.63
N SER A 181 -9.17 8.63 -23.57
CA SER A 181 -9.17 8.36 -25.00
C SER A 181 -7.80 7.78 -25.32
N GLY A 182 -7.77 6.46 -25.53
CA GLY A 182 -6.56 5.65 -25.55
C GLY A 182 -5.41 6.24 -26.36
N GLY A 183 -4.22 6.26 -25.75
CA GLY A 183 -3.07 6.86 -26.41
C GLY A 183 -1.80 6.92 -25.58
N VAL A 184 -1.45 5.86 -24.86
CA VAL A 184 -0.05 5.63 -24.48
C VAL A 184 0.26 4.17 -24.79
N ALA A 185 0.72 3.92 -26.02
CA ALA A 185 1.37 2.67 -26.37
C ALA A 185 2.74 2.62 -25.66
N TYR A 186 3.03 1.46 -25.06
CA TYR A 186 4.32 1.12 -24.47
C TYR A 186 5.40 0.95 -25.54
#